data_AF-A0A9P0PXY6-F1
#
_entry.id   AF-A0A9P0PXY6-F1
#
_cell.length_a   1.000
_cell.length_b   1.000
_cell.length_c   1.000
_cell.angle_alpha   90.00
_cell.angle_beta   90.00
_cell.angle_gamma   90.00
#
_symmetry.space_group_name_H-M   'P 1'
#
loop_
_entity.id
_entity.type
_entity.pdbx_description
1 polymer ?
#
loop_
_entity_poly.entity_id
_entity_poly.type
_entity_poly.pdbx_seq_one_letter_code
_entity_poly.pdbx_strand_id
1 'polypeptide(L)' 'MEAKEKEAVLTYFKINIRNSIVPGKVDCMKCIEAHPLLEQRDWKKIKYAVKNIIDKNKKLKKKHTV' A
#
# COMPACT_ATOMS: atom_id res chain seq x y z
N MET A 1 5.30 -7.32 8.38
CA MET A 1 4.91 -5.91 8.36
C MET A 1 3.98 -5.71 9.54
N GLU A 2 4.48 -5.04 10.56
CA GLU A 2 3.79 -4.69 11.78
C GLU A 2 2.54 -3.85 11.49
N ALA A 3 1.64 -3.76 12.47
CA ALA A 3 0.41 -3.00 12.35
C ALA A 3 0.68 -1.52 12.02
N LYS A 4 1.68 -0.90 12.68
CA LYS A 4 2.06 0.50 12.45
C LYS A 4 2.63 0.75 11.06
N GLU A 5 3.51 -0.14 10.59
CA GLU A 5 4.05 -0.08 9.22
C GLU A 5 2.91 -0.16 8.18
N LYS A 6 1.98 -1.12 8.38
CA LYS A 6 0.83 -1.27 7.49
C LYS A 6 -0.02 -0.02 7.47
N GLU A 7 -0.36 0.53 8.64
CA GLU A 7 -1.23 1.70 8.77
C GLU A 7 -0.64 2.94 8.09
N ALA A 8 0.67 3.19 8.27
CA ALA A 8 1.38 4.28 7.59
C ALA A 8 1.28 4.14 6.06
N VAL A 9 1.60 2.95 5.54
CA VAL A 9 1.50 2.65 4.10
C VAL A 9 0.05 2.79 3.61
N LEU A 10 -0.93 2.30 4.36
CA LEU A 10 -2.33 2.34 3.98
C LEU A 10 -2.88 3.77 3.95
N THR A 11 -2.48 4.58 4.93
CA THR A 11 -2.88 5.99 5.04
C THR A 11 -2.24 6.81 3.94
N TYR A 12 -0.93 6.64 3.71
CA TYR A 12 -0.18 7.33 2.66
C TYR A 12 -0.70 6.98 1.26
N PHE A 13 -0.92 5.69 0.98
CA PHE A 13 -1.40 5.22 -0.32
C PHE A 13 -2.91 5.07 -0.41
N LYS A 14 -3.70 5.67 0.51
CA LYS A 14 -5.16 5.51 0.56
C LYS A 14 -5.83 5.87 -0.77
N ILE A 15 -5.38 6.96 -1.40
CA ILE A 15 -5.89 7.43 -2.70
C ILE A 15 -5.52 6.44 -3.81
N ASN A 16 -4.27 6.01 -3.86
CA ASN A 16 -3.78 5.02 -4.81
C ASN A 16 -4.55 3.69 -4.69
N ILE A 17 -4.76 3.20 -3.47
CA ILE A 17 -5.54 1.98 -3.20
C ILE A 17 -6.98 2.14 -3.69
N ARG A 18 -7.64 3.25 -3.38
CA ARG A 18 -9.00 3.56 -3.81
C ARG A 18 -9.13 3.56 -5.34
N ASN A 19 -8.15 4.14 -6.02
CA ASN A 19 -8.07 4.20 -7.48
C ASN A 19 -7.46 2.92 -8.10
N SER A 20 -7.10 1.92 -7.30
CA SER A 20 -6.42 0.70 -7.74
C SER A 20 -5.10 0.96 -8.49
N ILE A 21 -4.39 2.03 -8.15
CA ILE A 21 -3.09 2.43 -8.70
C ILE A 21 -1.99 1.82 -7.84
N VAL A 22 -1.10 1.02 -8.43
CA VAL A 22 0.05 0.46 -7.72
C VAL A 22 1.16 1.52 -7.66
N PRO A 23 1.70 1.86 -6.47
CA PRO A 23 2.76 2.86 -6.36
C PRO A 23 4.06 2.39 -7.02
N GLY A 24 4.77 3.34 -7.63
CA GLY A 24 6.07 3.10 -8.24
C GLY A 24 7.21 3.02 -7.21
N LYS A 25 8.44 2.81 -7.68
CA LYS A 25 9.63 2.82 -6.82
C LYS A 25 9.79 4.17 -6.11
N VAL A 26 9.62 5.26 -6.84
CA VAL A 26 9.78 6.64 -6.32
C VAL A 26 8.74 6.94 -5.25
N ASP A 27 7.47 6.60 -5.48
CA ASP A 27 6.42 6.80 -4.48
C ASP A 27 6.67 5.98 -3.21
N CYS A 28 7.15 4.74 -3.35
CA CYS A 28 7.52 3.90 -2.21
C CYS A 28 8.71 4.48 -1.45
N MET A 29 9.72 5.03 -2.14
CA MET A 29 10.86 5.71 -1.50
C MET A 29 10.41 6.96 -0.74
N LYS A 30 9.58 7.82 -1.34
CA LYS A 30 9.01 8.98 -0.64
C LYS A 30 8.22 8.60 0.61
N CYS A 31 7.49 7.48 0.57
CA CYS A 31 6.78 6.96 1.73
C CYS A 31 7.73 6.50 2.85
N ILE A 32 8.87 5.90 2.48
CA ILE A 32 9.92 5.50 3.44
C ILE A 32 10.58 6.74 4.05
N GLU A 33 10.93 7.74 3.22
CA GLU A 33 11.54 8.99 3.68
C GLU A 33 10.61 9.78 4.61
N ALA A 34 9.30 9.78 4.33
CA ALA A 34 8.30 10.42 5.18
C ALA A 34 8.04 9.66 6.50
N HIS A 35 8.38 8.37 6.57
CA HIS A 35 8.09 7.51 7.70
C HIS A 35 9.32 6.68 8.08
N PRO A 36 10.14 7.14 9.05
CA PRO A 36 11.36 6.43 9.45
C PRO A 36 11.12 5.01 9.96
N LEU A 37 9.89 4.71 10.41
CA LEU A 37 9.46 3.34 10.76
C LEU A 37 9.50 2.34 9.58
N LEU A 38 9.53 2.83 8.34
CA LEU A 38 9.63 2.04 7.11
C LEU A 38 11.06 2.05 6.53
N GLU A 39 12.01 2.74 7.15
CA GLU A 39 13.41 2.81 6.69
C GLU A 39 14.07 1.44 6.63
N GLN A 40 13.76 0.59 7.61
CA GLN A 40 14.21 -0.80 7.68
C GLN A 40 13.51 -1.71 6.63
N ARG A 41 12.58 -1.19 5.81
CA ARG A 41 11.83 -1.95 4.82
C ARG A 41 12.20 -1.63 3.39
N ASP A 42 12.34 -2.70 2.61
CA ASP A 42 12.37 -2.61 1.17
C ASP A 42 11.07 -2.01 0.60
N TRP A 43 11.26 -1.03 -0.29
CA TRP A 43 10.21 -0.52 -1.18
C TRP A 43 9.46 -1.64 -1.93
N LYS A 44 10.11 -2.77 -2.22
CA LYS A 44 9.45 -3.96 -2.80
C LYS A 44 8.36 -4.47 -1.87
N LYS A 45 8.63 -4.64 -0.57
CA LYS A 45 7.62 -5.11 0.40
C LYS A 45 6.45 -4.14 0.52
N ILE A 46 6.71 -2.83 0.49
CA ILE A 46 5.68 -1.80 0.48
C ILE A 46 4.81 -1.91 -0.78
N LYS A 47 5.44 -1.98 -1.96
CA LYS A 47 4.74 -2.18 -3.24
C LYS A 47 3.84 -3.43 -3.22
N TYR A 48 4.37 -4.57 -2.77
CA TYR A 48 3.59 -5.81 -2.69
C TYR A 48 2.45 -5.71 -1.68
N ALA A 49 2.64 -5.03 -0.55
CA ALA A 49 1.59 -4.80 0.43
C ALA A 49 0.43 -4.00 -0.20
N VAL A 50 0.73 -2.87 -0.84
CA VAL A 50 -0.27 -2.03 -1.51
C VAL A 50 -0.96 -2.79 -2.65
N LYS A 51 -0.19 -3.52 -3.48
CA LYS A 51 -0.73 -4.38 -4.54
C LYS A 51 -1.72 -5.41 -3.99
N ASN A 52 -1.37 -6.09 -2.90
CA ASN A 52 -2.22 -7.10 -2.28
C ASN A 52 -3.51 -6.49 -1.72
N ILE A 53 -3.44 -5.27 -1.15
CA ILE A 53 -4.63 -4.54 -0.68
C ILE A 53 -5.53 -4.15 -1.86
N ILE A 54 -4.96 -3.68 -2.97
CA ILE A 54 -5.70 -3.37 -4.19
C ILE A 54 -6.39 -4.62 -4.74
N ASP A 55 -5.68 -5.75 -4.83
CA ASP A 55 -6.24 -7.02 -5.29
C ASP A 55 -7.42 -7.48 -4.41
N LYS A 56 -7.26 -7.40 -3.09
CA LYS A 56 -8.35 -7.67 -2.13
C LYS A 56 -9.54 -6.73 -2.35
N ASN A 57 -9.32 -5.42 -2.52
CA ASN A 57 -10.38 -4.46 -2.79
C ASN A 57 -11.12 -4.76 -4.11
N LYS A 58 -10.38 -5.12 -5.17
CA LYS A 58 -10.97 -5.56 -6.44
C LYS A 58 -11.83 -6.80 -6.26
N LYS A 59 -11.37 -7.79 -5.48
CA LYS A 59 -12.15 -9.00 -5.17
C LYS A 59 -13.39 -8.71 -4.34
N LEU A 60 -13.31 -7.80 -3.36
CA LEU A 60 -14.46 -7.39 -2.54
C LEU A 60 -15.51 -6.67 -3.38
N LYS A 61 -15.12 -5.77 -4.28
CA LYS A 61 -16.05 -5.11 -5.21
C LYS A 61 -16.81 -6.10 -6.09
N LYS A 62 -16.17 -7.19 -6.52
CA LYS A 62 -16.82 -8.25 -7.30
C LYS A 62 -17.85 -9.07 -6.51
N LYS A 63 -17.71 -9.17 -5.18
CA LYS A 63 -18.61 -9.97 -4.32
C LYS A 63 -19.88 -9.25 -3.90
N HIS A 64 -19.97 -7.92 -4.09
CA HIS A 64 -21.15 -7.13 -3.72
C HIS A 64 -22.13 -6.93 -4.89
N THR A 65 -21.93 -7.63 -6.00
CA THR A 65 -22.78 -7.58 -7.21
C THR A 65 -23.27 -8.98 -7.59
N VAL A 66 -23.59 -9.80 -6.59
CA VAL A 66 -24.31 -11.07 -6.75
C VAL A 66 -25.44 -11.14 -5.72
#